data_AF-A0A962Y9D6-F1
#
_entry.id   AF-A0A962Y9D6-F1
#
_cell.length_a   1.000
_cell.length_b   1.000
_cell.length_c   1.000
_cell.angle_alpha   90.00
_cell.angle_beta   90.00
_cell.angle_gamma   90.00
#
_symmetry.space_group_name_H-M   'P 1'
#
loop_
_entity.id
_entity.type
_entity.pdbx_description
1 polymer ?
#
loop_
_entity_poly.entity_id
_entity_poly.type
_entity_poly.pdbx_seq_one_letter_code
_entity_poly.pdbx_strand_id
1 'polypeptide(L)'
;MQKILVWDVPTRVFHWSLALSFLGAYISGDSERWRDLHIMFGYTMLGLIVFRLVWGIIGTRYARFSSFLYGPGRVLAYLKSLLGGENKHYVGHNPAGSWAIFAILGLGLLAGLSGYATYQELGGEWLEELHEGA
;
A
#
# COMPACT_ATOMS: atom_id res chain seq x y z
N MET A 1 -30.93 -10.74 8.62
CA MET A 1 -29.82 -9.92 8.10
C MET A 1 -28.96 -10.79 7.19
N GLN A 2 -28.85 -10.46 5.89
CA GLN A 2 -27.95 -11.19 4.99
C GLN A 2 -26.51 -10.69 5.18
N LYS A 3 -25.55 -11.60 5.39
CA LYS A 3 -24.12 -11.27 5.49
C LYS A 3 -23.53 -11.26 4.08
N ILE A 4 -22.80 -10.19 3.73
CA ILE A 4 -22.05 -10.08 2.48
C ILE A 4 -20.55 -10.22 2.77
N LEU A 5 -19.84 -11.01 1.97
CA LEU A 5 -18.39 -11.10 2.06
C LEU A 5 -17.76 -9.91 1.33
N VAL A 6 -17.20 -8.97 2.09
CA VAL A 6 -16.49 -7.81 1.54
C VAL A 6 -15.01 -8.11 1.36
N TRP A 7 -14.32 -8.46 2.45
CA TRP A 7 -12.91 -8.83 2.40
C TRP A 7 -12.76 -10.35 2.34
N ASP A 8 -12.02 -10.83 1.35
CA ASP A 8 -11.60 -12.22 1.28
C ASP A 8 -10.41 -12.50 2.20
N VAL A 9 -10.09 -13.78 2.42
CA VAL A 9 -8.96 -14.19 3.28
C VAL A 9 -7.62 -13.68 2.72
N PRO A 10 -7.29 -13.81 1.42
CA PRO A 10 -6.03 -13.32 0.87
C PRO A 10 -5.81 -11.81 1.11
N THR A 11 -6.84 -10.99 0.96
CA THR A 11 -6.75 -9.53 1.19
C THR A 11 -6.46 -9.21 2.65
N ARG A 12 -7.05 -9.96 3.59
CA ARG A 12 -6.78 -9.79 5.04
C ARG A 12 -5.35 -10.18 5.39
N VAL A 13 -4.89 -11.33 4.89
CA VAL A 13 -3.53 -11.80 5.13
C VAL A 13 -2.54 -10.80 4.55
N PHE A 14 -2.72 -10.38 3.30
CA PHE A 14 -1.91 -9.33 2.68
C PHE A 14 -1.84 -8.06 3.53
N HIS A 15 -2.99 -7.54 3.99
CA HIS A 15 -3.02 -6.29 4.74
C HIS A 15 -2.19 -6.36 6.02
N TRP A 16 -2.36 -7.41 6.81
CA TRP A 16 -1.62 -7.59 8.05
C TRP A 16 -0.13 -7.89 7.81
N SER A 17 0.18 -8.70 6.80
CA SER A 17 1.58 -8.96 6.42
C SER A 17 2.27 -7.70 5.93
N LEU A 18 1.59 -6.85 5.16
CA LEU A 18 2.14 -5.57 4.69
C LEU A 18 2.39 -4.62 5.86
N ALA A 19 1.42 -4.49 6.77
CA ALA A 19 1.55 -3.63 7.95
C ALA A 19 2.71 -4.08 8.86
N LEU A 20 2.85 -5.39 9.09
CA LEU A 20 3.95 -5.94 9.88
C LEU A 20 5.30 -5.79 9.18
N SER A 21 5.34 -5.96 7.86
CA SER A 21 6.58 -5.78 7.08
C SER A 21 7.02 -4.31 7.11
N PHE A 22 6.09 -3.38 6.91
CA PHE A 22 6.36 -1.95 7.02
C PHE A 22 6.87 -1.58 8.42
N LEU A 23 6.17 -2.01 9.48
CA LEU A 23 6.58 -1.71 10.86
C LEU A 23 7.96 -2.30 11.18
N GLY A 24 8.21 -3.54 10.73
CA GLY A 24 9.51 -4.19 10.88
C GLY A 24 10.62 -3.40 10.18
N ALA A 25 10.43 -3.07 8.91
CA ALA A 25 11.37 -2.28 8.13
C ALA A 25 11.64 -0.92 8.78
N TYR A 26 10.60 -0.21 9.20
CA TYR A 26 10.69 1.10 9.84
C TYR A 26 11.50 1.07 11.15
N ILE A 27 11.20 0.12 12.05
CA ILE A 27 11.92 0.00 13.33
C ILE A 27 13.40 -0.38 13.12
N SER A 28 13.70 -1.16 12.08
CA SER A 28 15.06 -1.58 11.77
C SER A 28 15.88 -0.63 10.89
N GLY A 29 15.26 0.40 10.31
CA GLY A 29 15.86 1.23 9.26
C GLY A 29 17.09 2.01 9.69
N ASP A 30 17.07 2.59 10.89
CA ASP A 30 18.14 3.46 11.38
C ASP A 30 19.30 2.70 12.04
N SER A 31 19.29 1.36 12.03
CA SER A 31 20.27 0.54 12.75
C SER A 31 21.10 -0.33 11.81
N GLU A 32 22.40 -0.05 11.73
CA GLU A 32 23.35 -0.93 11.02
C GLU A 32 23.31 -2.38 11.53
N ARG A 33 23.08 -2.58 12.83
CA ARG A 33 22.96 -3.91 13.44
C ARG A 33 21.74 -4.67 12.94
N TRP A 34 20.65 -3.97 12.60
CA TRP A 34 19.39 -4.56 12.14
C TRP A 34 19.19 -4.41 10.63
N ARG A 35 20.24 -4.02 9.89
CA ARG A 35 20.17 -3.83 8.44
C ARG A 35 19.62 -5.05 7.70
N ASP A 36 20.03 -6.25 8.07
CA ASP A 36 19.53 -7.48 7.43
C ASP A 36 18.02 -7.68 7.66
N LEU A 37 17.51 -7.29 8.84
CA LEU A 37 16.08 -7.31 9.12
C LEU A 37 15.33 -6.26 8.29
N HIS A 38 15.89 -5.05 8.17
CA HIS A 38 15.32 -4.00 7.33
C HIS A 38 15.19 -4.47 5.88
N ILE A 39 16.27 -5.02 5.31
CA ILE A 39 16.30 -5.56 3.95
C ILE A 39 15.28 -6.70 3.79
N MET A 40 15.24 -7.66 4.74
CA MET A 40 14.29 -8.76 4.71
C MET A 40 12.84 -8.28 4.71
N PHE A 41 12.50 -7.33 5.59
CA PHE A 41 11.16 -6.76 5.65
C PHE A 41 10.82 -5.91 4.41
N GLY A 42 11.78 -5.15 3.88
CA GLY A 42 11.64 -4.40 2.64
C GLY A 42 11.34 -5.30 1.44
N TYR A 43 12.09 -6.40 1.27
CA TYR A 43 11.81 -7.37 0.20
C TYR A 43 10.49 -8.11 0.40
N THR A 44 10.13 -8.45 1.64
CA THR A 44 8.82 -9.04 1.95
C THR A 44 7.70 -8.08 1.57
N MET A 45 7.84 -6.79 1.91
CA MET A 45 6.88 -5.75 1.55
C MET A 45 6.76 -5.62 0.02
N LEU A 46 7.88 -5.56 -0.70
CA LEU A 46 7.90 -5.46 -2.16
C LEU A 46 7.19 -6.66 -2.82
N GLY A 47 7.48 -7.88 -2.35
CA GLY A 47 6.81 -9.09 -2.82
C GLY A 47 5.30 -9.10 -2.54
N LEU A 48 4.89 -8.63 -1.36
CA LEU A 48 3.47 -8.47 -1.02
C LEU A 48 2.78 -7.44 -1.91
N ILE A 49 3.45 -6.34 -2.26
CA ILE A 49 2.89 -5.34 -3.17
C ILE A 49 2.71 -5.93 -4.57
N VAL A 50 3.70 -6.68 -5.10
CA VAL A 50 3.55 -7.42 -6.36
C VAL A 50 2.36 -8.38 -6.31
N PHE A 51 2.24 -9.16 -5.24
CA PHE A 51 1.06 -9.99 -5.00
C PHE A 51 -0.24 -9.16 -5.06
N ARG A 52 -0.28 -8.01 -4.39
CA ARG A 52 -1.47 -7.14 -4.34
C ARG A 52 -1.84 -6.55 -5.69
N LEU A 53 -0.85 -6.21 -6.52
CA LEU A 53 -1.08 -5.74 -7.88
C LEU A 53 -1.76 -6.84 -8.71
N VAL A 54 -1.25 -8.07 -8.65
CA VAL A 54 -1.85 -9.23 -9.33
C VAL A 54 -3.25 -9.51 -8.78
N TRP A 55 -3.40 -9.59 -7.45
CA TRP A 55 -4.69 -9.85 -6.79
C TRP A 55 -5.71 -8.74 -7.06
N GLY A 56 -5.26 -7.50 -7.27
CA GLY A 56 -6.11 -6.38 -7.67
C GLY A 56 -6.64 -6.45 -9.09
N ILE A 57 -6.18 -7.41 -9.89
CA ILE A 57 -6.70 -7.68 -11.24
C ILE A 57 -7.59 -8.93 -11.21
N ILE A 58 -7.09 -10.03 -10.65
CA ILE A 58 -7.74 -11.35 -10.74
C ILE A 58 -8.56 -11.76 -9.50
N GLY A 59 -8.46 -11.03 -8.39
CA GLY A 59 -9.05 -11.38 -7.10
C GLY A 59 -10.58 -11.27 -7.05
N THR A 60 -11.14 -11.30 -5.84
CA THR A 60 -12.59 -11.19 -5.62
C THR A 60 -13.13 -9.78 -5.91
N ARG A 61 -14.47 -9.65 -5.99
CA ARG A 61 -15.17 -8.43 -6.41
C ARG A 61 -14.63 -7.15 -5.76
N TYR A 62 -14.45 -7.15 -4.44
CA TYR A 62 -14.03 -5.95 -3.69
C TYR A 62 -12.50 -5.80 -3.58
N ALA A 63 -11.72 -6.81 -3.99
CA ALA A 63 -10.27 -6.74 -4.04
C ALA A 63 -9.75 -6.07 -5.32
N ARG A 64 -10.55 -6.11 -6.41
CA ARG A 64 -10.15 -5.60 -7.72
C ARG A 64 -10.09 -4.09 -7.76
N PHE A 65 -9.06 -3.52 -8.37
CA PHE A 65 -8.91 -2.07 -8.52
C PHE A 65 -10.11 -1.43 -9.24
N SER A 66 -10.72 -2.14 -10.19
CA SER A 66 -11.90 -1.66 -10.90
C SER A 66 -13.12 -1.43 -10.01
N SER A 67 -13.21 -2.08 -8.84
CA SER A 67 -14.34 -1.88 -7.92
C SER A 67 -14.21 -0.62 -7.07
N PHE A 68 -13.03 0.02 -7.07
CA PHE A 68 -12.75 1.20 -6.24
C PHE A 68 -11.90 2.25 -6.97
N LEU A 69 -11.86 2.22 -8.29
CA LEU A 69 -11.23 3.26 -9.10
C LEU A 69 -12.15 4.48 -9.22
N TYR A 70 -11.97 5.44 -8.33
CA TYR A 70 -12.69 6.71 -8.35
C TYR A 70 -11.85 7.80 -9.01
N GLY A 71 -12.41 8.49 -10.00
CA GLY A 71 -11.77 9.65 -10.61
C GLY A 71 -11.61 10.82 -9.63
N PRO A 72 -10.65 11.74 -9.87
CA PRO A 72 -10.29 12.81 -8.94
C PRO A 72 -11.48 13.69 -8.53
N GLY A 73 -12.40 13.97 -9.47
CA GLY A 73 -13.62 14.74 -9.18
C GLY A 73 -14.53 14.08 -8.14
N ARG A 74 -14.66 12.75 -8.14
CA ARG A 74 -15.48 12.03 -7.14
C ARG A 74 -14.82 12.02 -5.77
N VAL A 75 -13.49 11.98 -5.73
CA VAL A 75 -12.73 12.02 -4.47
C VAL A 75 -12.87 13.40 -3.84
N LEU A 76 -12.67 14.47 -4.62
CA LEU A 76 -12.88 15.84 -4.15
C LEU A 76 -14.32 16.09 -3.71
N ALA A 77 -15.31 15.59 -4.45
CA ALA A 77 -16.71 15.68 -4.06
C ALA A 77 -17.00 14.94 -2.74
N TYR A 78 -16.39 13.77 -2.54
CA TYR A 78 -16.51 13.00 -1.30
C TYR A 78 -15.85 13.72 -0.12
N LEU A 79 -14.64 14.27 -0.30
CA LEU A 79 -13.97 15.05 0.75
C LEU A 79 -14.78 16.28 1.15
N LYS A 80 -15.38 16.98 0.17
CA LYS A 80 -16.32 18.10 0.43
C LYS A 80 -17.59 17.63 1.16
N SER A 81 -18.13 16.46 0.82
CA SER A 81 -19.35 15.95 1.47
C SER A 81 -19.11 15.59 2.94
N LEU A 82 -17.91 15.13 3.29
CA LEU A 82 -17.52 14.89 4.69
C LEU A 82 -17.51 16.18 5.51
N LEU A 83 -17.02 17.29 4.94
CA LEU A 83 -17.05 18.60 5.60
C LEU A 83 -18.48 19.15 5.77
N GLY A 84 -19.40 18.76 4.87
CA GLY A 84 -20.81 19.12 4.92
C GLY A 84 -21.69 18.20 5.78
N GLY A 85 -21.14 17.16 6.41
CA GLY A 85 -21.89 16.21 7.24
C GLY A 85 -22.70 15.15 6.45
N GLU A 86 -22.54 15.07 5.13
CA GLU A 86 -23.21 14.05 4.31
C GLU A 86 -22.38 12.74 4.27
N ASN A 87 -22.83 11.75 5.05
CA ASN A 87 -22.21 10.43 5.09
C ASN A 87 -22.80 9.50 4.03
N LYS A 88 -22.23 9.55 2.82
CA LYS A 88 -22.50 8.54 1.78
C LYS A 88 -21.90 7.20 2.19
N HIS A 89 -22.74 6.17 2.29
CA HIS A 89 -22.31 4.82 2.63
C HIS A 89 -21.75 4.10 1.40
N TYR A 90 -20.50 3.65 1.49
CA TYR A 90 -19.84 2.84 0.47
C TYR A 90 -19.61 1.41 1.00
N VAL A 91 -19.92 0.40 0.19
CA VAL A 91 -19.60 -0.99 0.51
C VAL A 91 -18.20 -1.30 -0.03
N GLY A 92 -17.27 -1.65 0.85
CA GLY A 92 -15.86 -1.85 0.51
C GLY A 92 -15.03 -0.60 0.74
N HIS A 93 -14.59 0.06 -0.33
CA HIS A 93 -13.73 1.25 -0.25
C HIS A 93 -14.50 2.53 -0.61
N ASN A 94 -14.32 3.56 0.22
CA ASN A 94 -14.76 4.92 -0.10
C ASN A 94 -13.73 5.62 -1.04
N PRO A 95 -14.10 6.74 -1.69
CA PRO A 95 -13.21 7.42 -2.64
C PRO A 95 -11.86 7.85 -2.06
N ALA A 96 -11.83 8.40 -0.84
CA ALA A 96 -10.59 8.84 -0.21
C ALA A 96 -9.66 7.67 0.14
N GLY A 97 -10.21 6.61 0.76
CA GLY A 97 -9.49 5.40 1.11
C GLY A 97 -8.96 4.65 -0.11
N SER A 98 -9.68 4.71 -1.23
CA SER A 98 -9.22 4.15 -2.51
C SER A 98 -7.94 4.84 -3.00
N TRP A 99 -7.90 6.17 -2.93
CA TRP A 99 -6.70 6.94 -3.28
C TRP A 99 -5.56 6.71 -2.30
N ALA A 100 -5.85 6.58 -1.00
CA ALA A 100 -4.84 6.22 -0.02
C ALA A 100 -4.19 4.86 -0.33
N ILE A 101 -4.96 3.86 -0.77
CA ILE A 101 -4.42 2.56 -1.19
C ILE A 101 -3.47 2.72 -2.38
N PHE A 102 -3.86 3.48 -3.41
CA PHE A 102 -2.97 3.71 -4.56
C PHE A 102 -1.69 4.44 -4.16
N ALA A 103 -1.78 5.44 -3.26
CA ALA A 103 -0.62 6.15 -2.75
C ALA A 103 0.32 5.22 -1.96
N ILE A 104 -0.22 4.41 -1.03
CA ILE A 104 0.57 3.46 -0.24
C ILE A 104 1.24 2.42 -1.13
N LEU A 105 0.54 1.88 -2.14
CA LEU A 105 1.13 0.93 -3.08
C LEU A 105 2.22 1.58 -3.95
N GLY A 106 2.01 2.82 -4.39
CA GLY A 106 2.98 3.57 -5.18
C GLY A 106 4.24 3.92 -4.40
N LEU A 107 4.09 4.49 -3.21
CA LEU A 107 5.20 4.82 -2.31
C LEU A 107 5.93 3.56 -1.85
N GLY A 108 5.20 2.49 -1.50
CA GLY A 108 5.81 1.22 -1.12
C GLY A 108 6.60 0.56 -2.25
N LEU A 109 6.14 0.68 -3.50
CA LEU A 109 6.91 0.26 -4.68
C LEU A 109 8.16 1.12 -4.85
N LEU A 110 8.03 2.44 -4.72
CA LEU A 110 9.15 3.37 -4.82
C LEU A 110 10.22 3.03 -3.80
N ALA A 111 9.86 2.93 -2.51
CA ALA A 111 10.75 2.58 -1.42
C ALA A 111 11.40 1.20 -1.61
N GLY A 112 10.63 0.19 -2.01
CA GLY A 112 11.15 -1.17 -2.23
C GLY A 112 12.12 -1.26 -3.43
N LEU A 113 11.81 -0.56 -4.54
CA LEU A 113 12.66 -0.55 -5.73
C LEU A 113 13.91 0.30 -5.54
N SER A 114 13.79 1.45 -4.88
CA SER A 114 14.95 2.29 -4.53
C SER A 114 15.86 1.57 -3.55
N GLY A 115 15.31 0.90 -2.53
CA GLY A 115 16.07 0.09 -1.58
C GLY A 115 16.81 -1.07 -2.24
N TYR A 116 16.16 -1.76 -3.20
CA TYR A 116 16.84 -2.76 -4.02
C TYR A 116 18.00 -2.15 -4.82
N ALA A 117 17.77 -1.01 -5.47
CA ALA A 117 18.77 -0.36 -6.30
C ALA A 117 19.96 0.16 -5.48
N THR A 118 19.72 0.72 -4.30
CA THR A 118 20.75 1.12 -3.33
C THR A 118 21.55 -0.09 -2.87
N TYR A 119 20.91 -1.20 -2.54
CA TYR A 119 21.59 -2.44 -2.14
C TYR A 119 22.47 -3.03 -3.26
N GLN A 120 22.11 -2.81 -4.53
CA GLN A 120 22.88 -3.23 -5.70
C GLN A 120 23.87 -2.16 -6.20
N GLU A 121 24.01 -1.04 -5.48
CA GLU A 121 24.89 0.08 -5.82
C GLU A 121 24.60 0.69 -7.21
N LEU A 122 23.34 0.67 -7.67
CA LEU A 122 22.95 1.00 -9.05
C LEU A 122 22.78 2.50 -9.36
N GLY A 123 22.99 3.41 -8.39
CA GLY A 123 22.80 4.85 -8.65
C GLY A 123 23.37 5.83 -7.64
N GLY A 124 24.16 5.39 -6.65
CA GLY A 124 24.81 6.30 -5.71
C GLY A 124 23.85 7.09 -4.81
N GLU A 125 24.33 8.22 -4.27
CA GLU A 125 23.71 8.94 -3.15
C GLU A 125 22.26 9.40 -3.40
N TRP A 126 21.89 9.79 -4.62
CA TRP A 126 20.51 10.24 -4.89
C TRP A 126 19.47 9.13 -4.74
N LEU A 127 19.84 7.87 -4.97
CA LEU A 127 18.94 6.72 -4.73
C LEU A 127 18.81 6.41 -3.25
N GLU A 128 19.87 6.63 -2.49
CA GLU A 128 19.86 6.51 -1.03
C GLU A 128 18.94 7.59 -0.44
N GLU A 129 19.10 8.85 -0.82
CA GLU A 129 18.21 9.94 -0.42
C GLU A 129 16.74 9.68 -0.82
N LEU A 130 16.52 9.16 -2.03
CA LEU A 130 15.18 8.81 -2.50
C LEU A 130 14.58 7.64 -1.72
N HIS A 131 15.40 6.67 -1.31
CA HIS A 131 14.97 5.56 -0.47
C HIS A 131 14.63 6.03 0.96
N GLU A 132 15.45 6.90 1.55
CA GLU A 132 15.20 7.49 2.86
C GLU A 132 13.95 8.38 2.87
N GLY A 133 13.64 9.05 1.75
CA GLY A 133 12.50 9.95 1.62
C GLY A 133 11.17 9.32 1.19
N ALA A 134 11.16 8.05 0.78
CA ALA A 134 9.98 7.35 0.23
C ALA A 134 9.17 6.59 1.29
#